data_AF-A0A4V1DHK1-F1
#
_entry.id   AF-A0A4V1DHK1-F1
#
_cell.length_a   1.000
_cell.length_b   1.000
_cell.length_c   1.000
_cell.angle_alpha   90.00
_cell.angle_beta   90.00
_cell.angle_gamma   90.00
#
_symmetry.space_group_name_H-M   'P 1'
#
loop_
_entity.id
_entity.type
_entity.pdbx_description
1 polymer ?
#
loop_
_entity_poly.entity_id
_entity_poly.type
_entity_poly.pdbx_seq_one_letter_code
_entity_poly.pdbx_strand_id
1 'polypeptide(L)'
;MHSPEALRDRYLQGLSSPGEINAIARTYASLREMPFEQALQDVHEGLGYDLRCCDQDPAEPFPWHEVSRSLVPLGRQWINGV
;
A
#
# COMPACT_ATOMS: atom_id res chain seq x y z
N MET A 1 1.85 14.86 -6.13
CA MET A 1 2.15 14.21 -4.83
C MET A 1 0.94 13.36 -4.47
N HIS A 2 1.07 12.04 -4.40
CA HIS A 2 -0.04 11.14 -4.06
C HIS A 2 -0.17 11.04 -2.53
N SER A 3 -1.09 11.81 -1.94
CA SER A 3 -1.32 11.74 -0.49
C SER A 3 -1.79 10.32 -0.10
N PRO A 4 -1.38 9.81 1.08
CA PRO A 4 -1.79 8.49 1.59
C PRO A 4 -3.31 8.28 1.61
N GLU A 5 -4.06 9.32 1.93
CA GLU A 5 -5.53 9.32 1.98
C GLU A 5 -6.13 9.13 0.58
N ALA A 6 -5.55 9.79 -0.42
CA ALA A 6 -5.98 9.65 -1.81
C ALA A 6 -5.67 8.25 -2.38
N LEU A 7 -4.61 7.58 -1.90
CA LEU A 7 -4.32 6.19 -2.24
C LEU A 7 -5.35 5.23 -1.64
N ARG A 8 -5.67 5.42 -0.35
CA ARG A 8 -6.74 4.67 0.31
C ARG A 8 -8.05 4.84 -0.44
N ASP A 9 -8.47 6.07 -0.71
CA ASP A 9 -9.75 6.34 -1.34
C ASP A 9 -9.82 5.74 -2.76
N ARG A 10 -8.73 5.80 -3.54
CA ARG A 10 -8.66 5.11 -4.85
C ARG A 10 -8.74 3.59 -4.72
N TYR A 11 -8.12 3.02 -3.70
CA TYR A 11 -8.21 1.58 -3.43
C TYR A 11 -9.63 1.16 -3.07
N LEU A 12 -10.29 1.89 -2.17
CA LEU A 12 -11.67 1.64 -1.76
C LEU A 12 -12.67 1.79 -2.92
N GLN A 13 -12.40 2.70 -3.85
CA GLN A 13 -13.23 2.91 -5.04
C GLN A 13 -12.91 1.93 -6.18
N GLY A 14 -11.92 1.03 -6.02
CA GLY A 14 -11.48 0.13 -7.09
C GLY A 14 -10.81 0.85 -8.28
N LEU A 15 -10.33 2.08 -8.06
CA LEU A 15 -9.68 2.94 -9.06
C LEU A 15 -8.15 2.91 -8.95
N SER A 16 -7.59 2.03 -8.12
CA SER A 16 -6.14 1.90 -7.96
C SER A 16 -5.51 1.31 -9.23
N SER A 17 -4.41 1.90 -9.66
CA SER A 17 -3.57 1.38 -10.73
C SER A 17 -2.87 0.09 -10.31
N PRO A 18 -2.43 -0.76 -11.27
CA PRO A 18 -1.68 -1.97 -10.96
C PRO A 18 -0.40 -1.70 -10.13
N GLY A 19 0.24 -0.55 -10.32
CA GLY A 19 1.40 -0.13 -9.52
C GLY A 19 1.03 0.14 -8.06
N GLU A 20 -0.10 0.80 -7.82
CA GLU A 20 -0.64 1.07 -6.48
C GLU A 20 -1.04 -0.23 -5.79
N ILE A 21 -1.74 -1.13 -6.49
CA ILE A 21 -2.11 -2.46 -5.97
C ILE A 21 -0.86 -3.26 -5.56
N ASN A 22 0.19 -3.25 -6.39
CA ASN A 22 1.45 -3.93 -6.05
C ASN A 22 2.12 -3.32 -4.82
N ALA A 23 2.14 -1.99 -4.68
CA ALA A 23 2.72 -1.34 -3.51
C ALA A 23 1.92 -1.63 -2.22
N ILE A 24 0.59 -1.66 -2.30
CA ILE A 24 -0.30 -2.05 -1.20
C ILE A 24 -0.04 -3.51 -0.81
N ALA A 25 0.00 -4.42 -1.78
CA ALA A 25 0.26 -5.84 -1.56
C ALA A 25 1.64 -6.11 -0.96
N ARG A 26 2.70 -5.39 -1.35
CA ARG A 26 4.03 -5.53 -0.72
C ARG A 26 4.03 -5.10 0.74
N THR A 27 3.35 -4.00 1.04
CA THR A 27 3.24 -3.49 2.41
C THR A 27 2.41 -4.45 3.26
N TYR A 28 1.29 -4.93 2.73
CA TYR A 28 0.44 -5.93 3.36
C TYR A 28 1.16 -7.27 3.61
N ALA A 29 1.93 -7.75 2.62
CA ALA A 29 2.74 -8.95 2.73
C ALA A 29 3.76 -8.86 3.89
N SER A 30 4.37 -7.68 4.03
CA SER A 30 5.38 -7.42 5.07
C SER A 30 4.76 -7.38 6.47
N LEU A 31 3.58 -6.77 6.61
CA LEU A 31 2.87 -6.67 7.90
C LEU A 31 2.31 -8.00 8.37
N ARG A 32 1.89 -8.86 7.44
CA ARG A 32 1.29 -10.17 7.73
C ARG A 32 2.29 -11.32 7.66
N GLU A 33 3.57 -11.01 7.44
CA GLU A 33 4.66 -11.98 7.25
C GLU A 33 4.26 -13.10 6.27
N MET A 34 3.62 -12.72 5.16
CA MET A 34 3.05 -13.65 4.19
C MET A 34 3.66 -13.49 2.80
N PRO A 35 3.54 -14.51 1.93
CA PRO A 35 4.04 -14.42 0.56
C PRO A 35 3.36 -13.29 -0.22
N PHE A 36 4.15 -12.58 -1.04
CA PHE A 36 3.64 -11.49 -1.88
C PHE A 36 2.51 -11.93 -2.81
N GLU A 37 2.58 -13.14 -3.38
CA GLU A 37 1.54 -13.67 -4.28
C GLU A 37 0.21 -13.82 -3.54
N GLN A 38 0.24 -14.34 -2.31
CA GLN A 38 -0.94 -14.46 -1.46
C GLN A 38 -1.49 -13.08 -1.07
N ALA A 39 -0.61 -12.16 -0.64
CA ALA A 39 -0.99 -10.79 -0.33
C ALA A 39 -1.57 -10.04 -1.54
N LEU A 40 -1.06 -10.27 -2.75
CA LEU A 40 -1.56 -9.67 -3.97
C LEU A 40 -2.96 -10.17 -4.28
N GLN A 41 -3.21 -11.48 -4.12
CA GLN A 41 -4.52 -12.06 -4.27
C GLN A 41 -5.49 -11.49 -3.24
N ASP A 42 -5.10 -11.42 -1.97
CA ASP A 42 -5.93 -10.86 -0.89
C ASP A 42 -6.29 -9.38 -1.15
N VAL A 43 -5.33 -8.57 -1.59
CA VAL A 43 -5.54 -7.15 -1.95
C VAL A 43 -6.40 -7.02 -3.21
N HIS A 44 -6.24 -7.91 -4.19
CA HIS A 44 -7.02 -7.87 -5.43
C HIS A 44 -8.47 -8.32 -5.25
N GLU A 45 -8.70 -9.36 -4.45
CA GLU A 45 -10.03 -9.89 -4.12
C GLU A 45 -10.77 -9.02 -3.10
N GLY A 46 -10.12 -7.96 -2.59
CA GLY A 46 -10.64 -7.11 -1.52
C GLY A 46 -10.66 -7.83 -0.17
N LEU A 47 -10.16 -9.07 -0.08
CA LEU A 47 -10.02 -9.86 1.14
C LEU A 47 -8.94 -9.33 2.09
N GLY A 48 -8.19 -8.31 1.68
CA GLY A 48 -7.34 -7.50 2.56
C GLY A 48 -8.16 -6.95 3.73
N TYR A 49 -8.22 -7.76 4.78
CA TYR A 49 -9.16 -7.69 5.90
C TYR A 49 -9.03 -6.38 6.69
N ASP A 50 -7.92 -5.66 6.51
CA ASP A 50 -7.51 -4.46 7.24
C ASP A 50 -7.45 -3.17 6.41
N LEU A 51 -7.77 -3.23 5.11
CA LEU A 51 -7.64 -2.06 4.22
C LEU A 51 -8.91 -1.21 4.16
N ARG A 52 -10.04 -1.76 4.62
CA ARG A 52 -11.38 -1.17 4.43
C ARG A 52 -11.95 -0.49 5.68
N CYS A 53 -11.62 -0.94 6.88
CA CYS A 53 -12.29 -0.45 8.09
C CYS A 53 -11.37 -0.36 9.30
N CYS A 54 -11.27 0.85 9.85
CA CYS A 54 -10.79 1.19 11.18
C CYS A 54 -11.73 0.74 12.32
N ASP A 55 -12.47 -0.38 12.24
CA ASP A 55 -13.61 -0.59 13.15
C ASP A 55 -13.62 -1.88 13.98
N GLN A 56 -12.70 -2.84 13.76
CA GLN A 56 -12.71 -4.09 14.57
C GLN A 56 -11.47 -4.34 15.41
N ASP A 57 -10.33 -3.70 15.11
CA ASP A 57 -9.15 -3.72 15.98
C ASP A 57 -8.46 -2.34 15.94
N PRO A 58 -8.46 -1.56 17.03
CA PRO A 58 -7.83 -0.24 17.08
C PRO A 58 -6.30 -0.29 17.20
N ALA A 59 -5.66 -1.45 17.04
CA ALA A 59 -4.25 -1.62 17.37
C ALA A 59 -3.31 -0.87 16.42
N GLU A 60 -3.54 -0.86 15.11
CA GLU A 60 -2.76 -0.02 14.17
C GLU A 60 -3.42 0.05 12.78
N PRO A 61 -3.75 1.25 12.24
CA PRO A 61 -4.29 1.39 10.89
C PRO A 61 -3.25 1.01 9.83
N PHE A 62 -3.69 0.50 8.68
CA PHE A 62 -2.80 0.17 7.58
C PHE A 62 -1.90 1.38 7.19
N PRO A 63 -0.58 1.21 7.05
CA PRO A 63 0.38 2.29 6.85
C PRO A 63 0.38 2.78 5.39
N TRP A 64 -0.68 3.47 4.98
CA TRP A 64 -0.83 4.08 3.65
C TRP A 64 0.33 5.01 3.26
N HIS A 65 1.04 5.56 4.26
CA HIS A 65 2.22 6.38 4.06
C HIS A 65 3.41 5.56 3.51
N GLU A 66 3.57 4.30 3.90
CA GLU A 66 4.61 3.42 3.36
C GLU A 66 4.34 3.06 1.90
N VAL A 67 3.08 2.80 1.56
CA VAL A 67 2.64 2.60 0.17
C VAL A 67 2.97 3.83 -0.67
N SER A 68 2.63 5.03 -0.19
CA SER A 68 2.95 6.28 -0.88
C SER A 68 4.46 6.43 -1.10
N ARG A 69 5.28 6.13 -0.08
CA ARG A 69 6.76 6.15 -0.18
C ARG A 69 7.29 5.14 -1.20
N SER A 70 6.71 3.95 -1.28
CA SER A 70 7.10 2.93 -2.25
C SER A 70 6.71 3.28 -3.69
N LEU A 71 5.71 4.14 -3.88
CA LEU A 71 5.25 4.58 -5.21
C LEU A 71 6.01 5.78 -5.75
N VAL A 72 6.71 6.52 -4.89
CA VAL A 72 7.62 7.57 -5.35
C VAL A 72 8.83 6.89 -6.00
N PRO A 73 9.12 7.13 -7.29
CA PRO A 73 10.36 6.66 -7.87
C PRO A 73 11.51 7.24 -7.03
N LEU A 74 12.37 6.36 -6.51
CA LEU A 74 13.65 6.70 -5.88
C LEU A 74 14.46 7.53 -6.88
N GLY A 75 14.23 8.83 -6.88
CA GLY A 75 14.60 9.68 -8.00
C GLY A 75 14.77 11.13 -7.56
N ARG A 76 15.51 11.34 -6.46
CA ARG A 76 16.27 12.58 -6.17
C ARG A 76 17.23 12.40 -4.99
N GLN A 77 18.05 11.36 -5.02
CA GLN A 77 19.43 11.52 -4.57
C GLN A 77 20.30 11.37 -5.83
N TRP A 78 20.44 12.47 -6.56
CA TRP A 78 21.65 12.62 -7.34
C TRP A 78 22.77 12.58 -6.32
N ILE A 79 23.53 11.48 -6.36
CA ILE A 79 24.87 11.42 -5.80
C ILE A 79 25.64 12.50 -6.57
N ASN A 80 25.64 13.74 -6.10
CA ASN A 80 26.71 14.66 -6.43
C ASN A 80 27.89 14.23 -5.58
N GLY A 81 28.61 13.22 -6.08
CA GLY A 81 30.02 13.12 -5.84
C GLY A 81 30.69 14.20 -6.69
N VAL A 82 31.06 15.32 -6.06
CA VAL A 82 32.36 16.00 -6.17
C VAL A 82 32.53 16.87 -4.93
#